data_AF-A0A9W8JZX8-F1
#
_entry.id   AF-A0A9W8JZX8-F1
#
_cell.length_a   1.000
_cell.length_b   1.000
_cell.length_c   1.000
_cell.angle_alpha   90.00
_cell.angle_beta   90.00
_cell.angle_gamma   90.00
#
_symmetry.space_group_name_H-M   'P 1'
#
loop_
_entity.id
_entity.type
_entity.pdbx_description
1 polymer ?
#
loop_
_entity_poly.entity_id
_entity_poly.type
_entity_poly.pdbx_seq_one_letter_code
_entity_poly.pdbx_strand_id
1 'polypeptide(L)'
;MDIEPDELTDPQYTLMRTKSCPSCRAVVKRRPVPVFMVKAIATALRNAKPSSLGLLGSSPTEAVDEDPWNGIFPSSEMDEEDVRDDEDDDSDSESSEVEILTMNPPRYYGRTPFRTIFLDSSDSDRIGEEDGFDSEDDDANENEENESDDEEDDPRRPRYVLPHWTPPTVSVSPEDYDISTDDPPDTLKLLRRGCTMEMLQNYDISYRHSTGIVLYLRSLIHLYASDNEDSEDDGDAEGMHRVYLGWSIKLHPLDVDGEMFVSDLLEDIKTEPERWQLTPRTGYLGKMNVRKLVPVTAVEEYDTTDSELWAGTEDL
;
A
#
# COMPACT_ATOMS: atom_id res chain seq x y z
N MET A 1 -25.88 -21.28 -15.46
CA MET A 1 -25.94 -22.00 -14.18
C MET A 1 -27.35 -21.81 -13.66
N ASP A 2 -28.14 -22.87 -13.71
CA ASP A 2 -29.49 -22.88 -13.15
C ASP A 2 -29.33 -23.14 -11.65
N ILE A 3 -29.53 -22.10 -10.84
CA ILE A 3 -29.49 -22.22 -9.37
C ILE A 3 -30.78 -22.91 -8.95
N GLU A 4 -30.67 -23.97 -8.15
CA GLU A 4 -31.83 -24.71 -7.67
C GLU A 4 -32.73 -23.79 -6.81
N PRO A 5 -34.06 -23.82 -6.99
CA PRO A 5 -34.97 -22.88 -6.31
C PRO A 5 -34.90 -22.98 -4.78
N ASP A 6 -34.48 -24.13 -4.25
CA ASP A 6 -34.34 -24.36 -2.81
C ASP A 6 -33.10 -23.64 -2.23
N GLU A 7 -32.03 -23.47 -3.01
CA GLU A 7 -30.82 -22.72 -2.61
C GLU A 7 -31.07 -21.20 -2.52
N LEU A 8 -32.04 -20.67 -3.27
CA LEU A 8 -32.42 -19.24 -3.18
C LEU A 8 -33.03 -18.87 -1.83
N THR A 9 -33.58 -19.85 -1.11
CA THR A 9 -34.15 -19.67 0.23
C THR A 9 -33.17 -19.95 1.36
N ASP A 10 -31.95 -20.40 1.06
CA ASP A 10 -30.93 -20.57 2.09
C ASP A 10 -30.49 -19.19 2.63
N PRO A 11 -30.66 -18.93 3.95
CA PRO A 11 -30.22 -17.68 4.56
C PRO A 11 -28.71 -17.45 4.37
N GLN A 12 -27.90 -18.52 4.34
CA GLN A 12 -26.45 -18.43 4.18
C GLN A 12 -26.06 -18.00 2.76
N TYR A 13 -26.72 -18.57 1.73
CA TYR A 13 -26.57 -18.12 0.34
C TYR A 13 -26.98 -16.65 0.17
N THR A 14 -28.07 -16.24 0.82
CA THR A 14 -28.57 -14.87 0.78
C THR A 14 -27.55 -13.88 1.37
N LEU A 15 -26.83 -14.26 2.43
CA LEU A 15 -25.80 -13.46 3.08
C LEU A 15 -24.51 -13.35 2.23
N MET A 16 -24.06 -14.46 1.64
CA MET A 16 -22.75 -14.55 0.96
C MET A 16 -22.80 -14.08 -0.50
N ARG A 17 -23.99 -13.95 -1.10
CA ARG A 17 -24.11 -13.51 -2.49
C ARG A 17 -23.65 -12.07 -2.68
N THR A 18 -22.74 -11.86 -3.63
CA THR A 18 -22.32 -10.53 -4.10
C THR A 18 -23.53 -9.68 -4.51
N LYS A 19 -23.69 -8.54 -3.86
CA LYS A 19 -24.77 -7.59 -4.15
C LYS A 19 -24.29 -6.57 -5.19
N SER A 20 -25.13 -6.27 -6.18
CA SER A 20 -24.85 -5.25 -7.19
C SER A 20 -25.92 -4.15 -7.18
N CYS A 21 -25.52 -2.93 -7.52
CA CYS A 21 -26.43 -1.79 -7.61
C CYS A 21 -27.45 -2.01 -8.74
N PRO A 22 -28.77 -1.90 -8.48
CA PRO A 22 -29.77 -2.10 -9.53
C PRO A 22 -29.70 -1.05 -10.64
N SER A 23 -29.16 0.14 -10.37
CA SER A 23 -29.08 1.23 -11.35
C SER A 23 -27.86 1.14 -12.26
N CYS A 24 -26.67 0.85 -11.71
CA CYS A 24 -25.41 0.88 -12.46
C CYS A 24 -24.66 -0.45 -12.49
N ARG A 25 -25.20 -1.50 -11.88
CA ARG A 25 -24.58 -2.85 -11.77
C ARG A 25 -23.23 -2.91 -11.05
N ALA A 26 -22.75 -1.82 -10.47
CA ALA A 26 -21.53 -1.81 -9.66
C ALA A 26 -21.65 -2.74 -8.44
N VAL A 27 -20.56 -3.43 -8.08
CA VAL A 27 -20.51 -4.32 -6.91
C VAL A 27 -20.52 -3.51 -5.62
N VAL A 28 -21.44 -3.85 -4.71
CA VAL A 28 -21.61 -3.18 -3.42
C VAL A 28 -20.65 -3.79 -2.40
N LYS A 29 -19.53 -3.10 -2.13
CA LYS A 29 -18.50 -3.54 -1.17
C LYS A 29 -18.85 -3.24 0.30
N ARG A 30 -19.75 -2.28 0.57
CA ARG A 30 -20.13 -1.83 1.92
C ARG A 30 -21.63 -1.58 1.98
N ARG A 31 -22.24 -1.74 3.16
CA ARG A 31 -23.67 -1.44 3.36
C ARG A 31 -23.95 0.03 3.02
N PRO A 32 -24.97 0.34 2.19
CA PRO A 32 -25.40 1.71 1.97
C PRO A 32 -25.75 2.38 3.29
N VAL A 33 -25.39 3.65 3.46
CA VAL A 33 -25.74 4.41 4.66
C VAL A 33 -27.26 4.51 4.74
N PRO A 34 -27.90 4.13 5.86
CA PRO A 34 -29.34 4.23 6.01
C PRO A 34 -29.82 5.66 5.74
N VAL A 35 -30.87 5.80 4.95
CA VAL A 35 -31.38 7.11 4.49
C VAL A 35 -31.78 8.01 5.68
N PHE A 36 -32.26 7.42 6.79
CA PHE A 36 -32.62 8.16 7.99
C PHE A 36 -31.40 8.83 8.65
N MET A 37 -30.22 8.22 8.64
CA MET A 37 -28.99 8.83 9.15
C MET A 37 -28.60 10.03 8.30
N VAL A 38 -28.64 9.89 6.97
CA VAL A 38 -28.36 10.99 6.05
C VAL A 38 -29.36 12.13 6.27
N LYS A 39 -30.64 11.81 6.47
CA LYS A 39 -31.70 12.78 6.78
C LYS A 39 -31.47 13.45 8.13
N ALA A 40 -31.04 12.71 9.15
CA ALA A 40 -30.73 13.25 10.47
C ALA A 40 -29.56 14.25 10.40
N ILE A 41 -28.48 13.89 9.69
CA ILE A 41 -27.33 14.77 9.46
C ILE A 41 -27.75 16.01 8.66
N ALA A 42 -28.49 15.84 7.56
CA ALA A 42 -28.96 16.97 6.75
C ALA A 42 -29.89 17.91 7.55
N THR A 43 -30.74 17.35 8.43
CA THR A 43 -31.61 18.12 9.31
C THR A 43 -30.80 18.86 10.38
N ALA A 44 -29.84 18.17 11.00
CA ALA A 44 -28.91 18.77 11.96
C ALA A 44 -28.10 19.90 11.30
N LEU A 45 -27.60 19.73 10.08
CA LEU A 45 -26.88 20.77 9.33
C LEU A 45 -27.78 21.95 8.93
N ARG A 46 -29.03 21.70 8.53
CA ARG A 46 -30.01 22.79 8.27
C ARG A 46 -30.30 23.59 9.53
N ASN A 47 -30.38 22.93 10.68
CA ASN A 47 -30.65 23.57 11.96
C ASN A 47 -29.41 24.25 12.56
N ALA A 48 -28.22 23.69 12.32
CA ALA A 48 -26.94 24.20 12.81
C ALA A 48 -26.43 25.38 11.97
N LYS A 49 -26.89 25.54 10.71
CA LYS A 49 -26.64 26.75 9.94
C LYS A 49 -27.36 27.90 10.66
N PRO A 50 -26.64 28.81 11.34
CA PRO A 50 -27.30 29.89 12.06
C PRO A 50 -28.07 30.68 11.01
N SER A 51 -29.40 30.60 11.07
CA SER A 51 -30.24 31.58 10.39
C SER A 51 -29.82 32.90 10.98
N SER A 52 -29.02 33.65 10.23
CA SER A 52 -28.47 34.92 10.67
C SER A 52 -29.56 35.96 10.97
N LEU A 53 -30.85 35.65 10.81
CA LEU A 53 -31.97 36.49 11.22
C LEU A 53 -33.20 35.65 11.59
N GLY A 54 -33.56 35.64 12.88
CA GLY A 54 -34.98 35.73 13.30
C GLY A 54 -35.73 34.47 13.80
N LEU A 55 -35.96 34.46 15.11
CA LEU A 55 -37.18 34.06 15.85
C LEU A 55 -37.82 32.65 15.71
N LEU A 56 -37.80 31.96 16.87
CA LEU A 56 -38.90 31.27 17.58
C LEU A 56 -39.84 30.32 16.78
N GLY A 57 -39.78 29.02 17.11
CA GLY A 57 -40.86 28.07 16.81
C GLY A 57 -40.53 26.62 17.13
N SER A 58 -40.97 26.14 18.28
CA SER A 58 -40.95 24.75 18.76
C SER A 58 -42.09 23.90 18.18
N SER A 59 -41.89 22.60 17.91
CA SER A 59 -42.78 21.51 18.38
C SER A 59 -42.26 20.09 18.04
N PRO A 60 -42.63 19.05 18.81
CA PRO A 60 -42.16 17.67 18.67
C PRO A 60 -43.18 16.75 17.98
N THR A 61 -42.72 15.66 17.35
CA THR A 61 -43.56 14.49 17.02
C THR A 61 -42.75 13.22 17.11
N GLU A 62 -43.11 12.38 18.08
CA GLU A 62 -42.79 10.95 18.15
C GLU A 62 -43.42 10.23 16.95
N ALA A 63 -42.58 9.52 16.19
CA ALA A 63 -43.02 8.45 15.31
C ALA A 63 -42.15 7.23 15.66
N VAL A 64 -42.81 6.12 15.99
CA VAL A 64 -42.18 4.83 16.26
C VAL A 64 -41.68 4.29 14.91
N ASP A 65 -40.40 4.53 14.63
CA ASP A 65 -39.68 4.03 13.46
C ASP A 65 -39.27 2.57 13.72
N GLU A 66 -40.15 1.61 13.39
CA GLU A 66 -39.73 0.22 13.21
C GLU A 66 -38.85 0.14 11.94
N ASP A 67 -37.55 -0.06 12.13
CA ASP A 67 -36.57 -0.14 11.03
C ASP A 67 -36.90 -1.32 10.10
N PRO A 68 -37.30 -1.07 8.83
CA PRO A 68 -37.63 -2.14 7.89
C PRO A 68 -36.43 -3.01 7.51
N TRP A 69 -35.22 -2.66 7.96
CA TRP A 69 -33.99 -3.42 7.74
C TRP A 69 -33.56 -4.27 8.93
N ASN A 70 -34.30 -4.23 10.04
CA ASN A 70 -33.99 -5.02 11.22
C ASN A 70 -34.09 -6.53 10.89
N GLY A 71 -32.97 -7.26 11.01
CA GLY A 71 -32.88 -8.71 10.73
C GLY A 71 -32.46 -9.11 9.30
N ILE A 72 -32.24 -8.16 8.37
CA ILE A 72 -31.70 -8.48 7.02
C ILE A 72 -30.18 -8.69 7.06
N PHE A 73 -29.55 -8.15 8.09
CA PHE A 73 -28.10 -8.18 8.23
C PHE A 73 -27.69 -8.67 9.61
N PRO A 74 -26.57 -9.40 9.73
CA PRO A 74 -26.01 -9.73 11.03
C PRO A 74 -25.77 -8.43 11.80
N SER A 75 -26.29 -8.42 13.03
CA SER A 75 -26.11 -7.36 14.00
C SER A 75 -24.62 -7.22 14.28
N SER A 76 -24.07 -6.03 14.08
CA SER A 76 -22.65 -5.70 14.26
C SER A 76 -22.15 -5.78 15.71
N GLU A 77 -22.95 -6.35 16.62
CA GLU A 77 -22.62 -6.53 18.04
C GLU A 77 -22.17 -7.98 18.37
N MET A 78 -22.06 -8.88 17.39
CA MET A 78 -21.64 -10.27 17.63
C MET A 78 -20.21 -10.61 17.16
N ASP A 79 -19.41 -9.64 16.71
CA ASP A 79 -18.04 -9.88 16.22
C ASP A 79 -16.91 -9.50 17.21
N GLU A 80 -17.20 -9.37 18.52
CA GLU A 80 -16.17 -9.03 19.55
C GLU A 80 -15.88 -10.12 20.60
N GLU A 81 -16.47 -11.32 20.51
CA GLU A 81 -16.10 -12.45 21.38
C GLU A 81 -15.55 -13.60 20.54
N ASP A 82 -14.29 -13.48 20.11
CA ASP A 82 -13.53 -14.65 19.64
C ASP A 82 -12.61 -15.14 20.75
N VAL A 83 -12.92 -16.38 21.12
CA VAL A 83 -12.37 -17.19 22.20
C VAL A 83 -10.94 -17.57 21.84
N ARG A 84 -9.96 -17.08 22.59
CA ARG A 84 -8.62 -17.69 22.60
C ARG A 84 -8.55 -18.66 23.77
N ASP A 85 -9.02 -19.87 23.49
CA ASP A 85 -8.74 -21.08 24.26
C ASP A 85 -7.84 -21.90 23.34
N ASP A 86 -6.53 -21.85 23.56
CA ASP A 86 -5.65 -22.91 23.08
C ASP A 86 -4.55 -23.14 24.10
N GLU A 87 -4.56 -24.39 24.52
CA GLU A 87 -3.93 -24.99 25.67
C GLU A 87 -2.41 -25.14 25.47
N ASP A 88 -1.72 -25.17 26.61
CA ASP A 88 -0.29 -25.43 26.77
C ASP A 88 0.15 -26.74 26.07
N ASP A 89 1.14 -26.69 25.17
CA ASP A 89 1.94 -27.85 24.76
C ASP A 89 3.43 -27.61 25.06
N ASP A 90 3.82 -27.96 26.28
CA ASP A 90 5.19 -28.03 26.77
C ASP A 90 5.96 -29.16 26.05
N SER A 91 6.60 -28.82 24.93
CA SER A 91 7.58 -29.68 24.27
C SER A 91 9.01 -29.32 24.74
N ASP A 92 9.44 -30.01 25.80
CA ASP A 92 10.78 -29.99 26.38
C ASP A 92 11.81 -30.57 25.39
N SER A 93 12.54 -29.70 24.68
CA SER A 93 13.59 -30.10 23.73
C SER A 93 14.97 -29.81 24.33
N GLU A 94 15.63 -30.88 24.76
CA GLU A 94 16.92 -30.87 25.42
C GLU A 94 18.02 -30.32 24.48
N SER A 95 18.49 -29.11 24.80
CA SER A 95 19.53 -28.38 24.07
C SER A 95 20.91 -29.03 24.28
N SER A 96 21.48 -29.55 23.20
CA SER A 96 22.87 -30.00 23.13
C SER A 96 23.82 -28.80 23.04
N GLU A 97 24.72 -28.67 24.01
CA GLU A 97 25.80 -27.69 24.04
C GLU A 97 26.69 -27.78 22.79
N VAL A 98 26.65 -26.75 21.94
CA VAL A 98 27.66 -26.53 20.90
C VAL A 98 28.45 -25.27 21.27
N GLU A 99 29.66 -25.50 21.78
CA GLU A 99 30.63 -24.50 22.22
C GLU A 99 31.18 -23.73 21.00
N ILE A 100 30.50 -22.65 20.58
CA ILE A 100 31.00 -21.72 19.57
C ILE A 100 31.82 -20.63 20.25
N LEU A 101 33.11 -20.61 19.97
CA LEU A 101 34.09 -19.66 20.49
C LEU A 101 33.73 -18.21 20.11
N THR A 102 33.32 -17.45 21.12
CA THR A 102 33.13 -16.01 21.13
C THR A 102 34.38 -15.23 20.68
N MET A 103 34.27 -14.51 19.55
CA MET A 103 35.12 -13.36 19.25
C MET A 103 34.33 -12.07 19.50
N ASN A 104 34.68 -11.37 20.59
CA ASN A 104 34.20 -10.03 20.93
C ASN A 104 34.61 -8.98 19.88
N PRO A 105 33.68 -8.16 19.36
CA PRO A 105 34.00 -6.82 18.88
C PRO A 105 33.77 -5.76 19.98
N PRO A 106 34.48 -4.62 19.93
CA PRO A 106 34.53 -3.65 21.01
C PRO A 106 33.27 -2.79 21.08
N ARG A 107 32.71 -2.71 22.30
CA ARG A 107 31.64 -1.81 22.70
C ARG A 107 32.04 -0.34 22.49
N TYR A 108 31.33 0.37 21.63
CA TYR A 108 31.26 1.83 21.66
C TYR A 108 29.90 2.28 22.22
N TYR A 109 29.93 2.97 23.36
CA TYR A 109 28.78 3.63 23.97
C TYR A 109 28.34 4.83 23.13
N GLY A 110 27.03 5.04 22.94
CA GLY A 110 26.57 6.24 22.24
C GLY A 110 25.07 6.41 22.05
N ARG A 111 24.28 6.26 23.11
CA ARG A 111 22.85 6.59 23.16
C ARG A 111 22.62 8.10 22.86
N THR A 112 21.94 8.44 21.77
CA THR A 112 21.27 9.76 21.63
C THR A 112 19.88 9.59 21.02
N PRO A 113 18.85 10.28 21.56
CA PRO A 113 17.52 10.30 20.95
C PRO A 113 17.49 11.28 19.77
N PHE A 114 16.95 10.82 18.65
CA PHE A 114 16.74 11.61 17.44
C PHE A 114 15.77 12.77 17.72
N ARG A 115 16.32 13.97 17.87
CA ARG A 115 15.61 15.24 17.76
C ARG A 115 15.89 15.77 16.36
N THR A 116 14.84 15.93 15.57
CA THR A 116 14.84 16.60 14.27
C THR A 116 15.58 17.94 14.35
N ILE A 117 16.75 18.03 13.73
CA ILE A 117 17.43 19.29 13.39
C ILE A 117 18.04 19.10 11.99
N PHE A 118 17.55 19.87 11.03
CA PHE A 118 18.26 20.21 9.81
C PHE A 118 19.52 21.01 10.22
N LEU A 119 20.72 20.43 10.09
CA LEU A 119 22.00 21.16 9.95
C LEU A 119 22.27 21.19 8.44
N ASP A 120 22.31 22.32 7.73
CA ASP A 120 23.27 23.44 7.84
C ASP A 120 24.70 22.97 8.15
N SER A 121 25.42 22.55 7.10
CA SER A 121 26.87 22.37 7.13
C SER A 121 27.51 23.37 6.17
N SER A 122 27.67 24.60 6.67
CA SER A 122 28.91 25.39 6.68
C SER A 122 30.13 24.81 5.92
N ASP A 123 30.53 25.55 4.89
CA ASP A 123 31.86 26.16 4.71
C ASP A 123 33.10 25.25 4.47
N SER A 124 33.55 25.18 3.21
CA SER A 124 34.95 24.94 2.86
C SER A 124 35.32 25.57 1.51
N ASP A 125 35.92 26.75 1.60
CA ASP A 125 37.09 27.27 0.87
C ASP A 125 37.22 27.13 -0.66
N ARG A 126 36.88 28.26 -1.31
CA ARG A 126 37.59 28.98 -2.39
C ARG A 126 38.97 28.46 -2.84
N ILE A 127 39.05 28.10 -4.12
CA ILE A 127 40.10 28.47 -5.11
C ILE A 127 39.34 28.47 -6.46
N GLY A 128 39.17 29.52 -7.27
CA GLY A 128 40.01 30.68 -7.52
C GLY A 128 40.77 30.46 -8.83
N GLU A 129 40.11 30.56 -9.99
CA GLU A 129 40.79 30.88 -11.27
C GLU A 129 39.79 31.42 -12.31
N GLU A 130 40.27 32.45 -13.00
CA GLU A 130 39.57 33.51 -13.73
C GLU A 130 39.87 33.37 -15.22
N ASP A 131 38.88 33.03 -16.05
CA ASP A 131 39.07 33.00 -17.49
C ASP A 131 37.82 33.53 -18.19
N GLY A 132 37.80 34.86 -18.35
CA GLY A 132 36.78 35.56 -19.10
C GLY A 132 36.82 35.21 -20.59
N PHE A 133 35.64 35.06 -21.18
CA PHE A 133 35.46 35.32 -22.60
C PHE A 133 34.19 36.12 -22.81
N ASP A 134 34.44 37.34 -23.24
CA ASP A 134 33.51 38.35 -23.71
C ASP A 134 33.20 38.05 -25.18
N SER A 135 31.91 37.93 -25.52
CA SER A 135 31.45 38.20 -26.88
C SER A 135 29.97 38.53 -26.84
N GLU A 136 29.72 39.83 -26.77
CA GLU A 136 28.64 40.52 -27.47
C GLU A 136 28.51 39.98 -28.91
N ASP A 137 27.30 39.64 -29.37
CA ASP A 137 26.62 40.37 -30.44
C ASP A 137 25.31 39.68 -30.89
N ASP A 138 24.30 40.51 -31.10
CA ASP A 138 23.26 40.44 -32.13
C ASP A 138 22.51 39.12 -32.40
N ASP A 139 21.20 39.11 -32.12
CA ASP A 139 20.24 39.49 -33.17
C ASP A 139 18.81 39.53 -32.62
N ALA A 140 18.18 40.69 -32.82
CA ALA A 140 16.78 40.93 -32.58
C ALA A 140 15.94 40.16 -33.61
N ASN A 141 15.22 39.13 -33.17
CA ASN A 141 14.11 38.58 -33.95
C ASN A 141 12.80 38.79 -33.21
N GLU A 142 12.20 39.96 -33.48
CA GLU A 142 10.79 40.25 -33.24
C GLU A 142 9.94 39.44 -34.22
N ASN A 143 9.25 38.42 -33.69
CA ASN A 143 7.92 37.92 -34.09
C ASN A 143 7.89 36.40 -33.95
N GLU A 144 7.15 35.94 -32.97
CA GLU A 144 6.01 35.05 -33.23
C GLU A 144 5.19 35.02 -31.94
N GLU A 145 4.03 35.67 -31.98
CA GLU A 145 2.94 35.46 -31.03
C GLU A 145 2.48 34.02 -31.17
N ASN A 146 3.27 33.08 -30.66
CA ASN A 146 2.81 31.74 -30.37
C ASN A 146 2.13 31.84 -29.01
N GLU A 147 0.82 32.07 -29.02
CA GLU A 147 -0.06 31.70 -27.91
C GLU A 147 0.00 30.17 -27.80
N SER A 148 1.16 29.63 -27.36
CA SER A 148 1.23 28.29 -26.82
C SER A 148 0.39 28.34 -25.55
N ASP A 149 -0.75 27.67 -25.63
CA ASP A 149 -1.63 27.36 -24.52
C ASP A 149 -0.88 26.43 -23.55
N ASP A 150 0.21 26.96 -22.96
CA ASP A 150 1.12 26.31 -22.03
C ASP A 150 0.43 26.22 -20.66
N GLU A 151 -0.72 25.55 -20.63
CA GLU A 151 -1.34 25.04 -19.39
C GLU A 151 -0.51 23.89 -18.76
N GLU A 152 0.69 23.62 -19.28
CA GLU A 152 1.52 22.47 -18.90
C GLU A 152 2.23 22.63 -17.54
N ASP A 153 2.29 23.83 -16.97
CA ASP A 153 2.98 24.07 -15.68
C ASP A 153 2.08 24.78 -14.66
N ASP A 154 0.87 24.25 -14.44
CA ASP A 154 0.11 24.62 -13.23
C ASP A 154 0.83 24.01 -12.01
N PRO A 155 1.50 24.82 -11.15
CA PRO A 155 2.24 24.31 -9.99
C PRO A 155 1.34 23.64 -8.95
N ARG A 156 0.01 23.68 -9.15
CA ARG A 156 -0.98 23.01 -8.31
C ARG A 156 -1.28 21.58 -8.75
N ARG A 157 -0.93 21.17 -9.97
CA ARG A 157 -1.15 19.79 -10.41
C ARG A 157 -0.12 18.86 -9.74
N PRO A 158 -0.55 17.78 -9.07
CA PRO A 158 0.39 16.87 -8.44
C PRO A 158 1.24 16.18 -9.53
N ARG A 159 2.56 16.37 -9.49
CA ARG A 159 3.50 15.76 -10.45
C ARG A 159 3.52 14.22 -10.37
N TYR A 160 3.19 13.70 -9.19
CA TYR A 160 3.19 12.28 -8.87
C TYR A 160 1.83 11.86 -8.32
N VAL A 161 1.35 10.70 -8.74
CA VAL A 161 0.07 10.11 -8.34
C VAL A 161 0.28 8.66 -7.90
N LEU A 162 -0.73 8.09 -7.25
CA LEU A 162 -0.68 6.68 -6.87
C LEU A 162 -0.65 5.78 -8.11
N PRO A 163 0.11 4.67 -8.08
CA PRO A 163 0.11 3.70 -9.16
C PRO A 163 -1.29 3.12 -9.32
N HIS A 164 -1.65 2.84 -10.57
CA HIS A 164 -2.85 2.10 -10.92
C HIS A 164 -2.52 0.62 -11.15
N TRP A 165 -3.56 -0.20 -11.20
CA TRP A 165 -3.41 -1.62 -11.51
C TRP A 165 -2.77 -1.79 -12.89
N THR A 166 -1.76 -2.66 -12.98
CA THR A 166 -1.11 -3.06 -14.24
C THR A 166 -1.23 -4.57 -14.43
N PRO A 167 -1.38 -5.05 -15.67
CA PRO A 167 -1.37 -6.47 -15.95
C PRO A 167 0.03 -7.08 -15.72
N PRO A 168 0.12 -8.41 -15.54
CA PRO A 168 1.40 -9.10 -15.48
C PRO A 168 2.21 -8.89 -16.77
N THR A 169 3.51 -8.67 -16.63
CA THR A 169 4.41 -8.33 -17.75
C THR A 169 5.25 -9.50 -18.22
N VAL A 170 5.37 -10.56 -17.42
CA VAL A 170 6.21 -11.72 -17.69
C VAL A 170 5.32 -12.95 -17.88
N SER A 171 5.53 -13.66 -18.99
CA SER A 171 4.90 -14.97 -19.24
C SER A 171 5.70 -16.04 -18.50
N VAL A 172 5.10 -16.64 -17.47
CA VAL A 172 5.71 -17.71 -16.67
C VAL A 172 4.82 -18.95 -16.72
N SER A 173 5.42 -20.07 -17.16
CA SER A 173 4.83 -21.40 -17.11
C SER A 173 4.97 -21.98 -15.70
N PRO A 174 3.91 -22.55 -15.10
CA PRO A 174 4.02 -23.27 -13.83
C PRO A 174 5.01 -24.44 -13.87
N GLU A 175 5.19 -25.07 -15.04
CA GLU A 175 6.07 -26.22 -15.23
C GLU A 175 7.57 -25.90 -15.11
N ASP A 176 7.96 -24.64 -15.28
CA ASP A 176 9.35 -24.22 -15.22
C ASP A 176 9.89 -24.10 -13.79
N TYR A 177 8.99 -24.15 -12.80
CA TYR A 177 9.31 -23.90 -11.39
C TYR A 177 8.82 -25.08 -10.53
N ASP A 178 9.70 -25.57 -9.65
CA ASP A 178 9.35 -26.57 -8.64
C ASP A 178 8.67 -25.87 -7.45
N ILE A 179 7.44 -25.41 -7.65
CA ILE A 179 6.67 -24.71 -6.63
C ILE A 179 6.00 -25.78 -5.76
N SER A 180 6.46 -25.92 -4.53
CA SER A 180 5.83 -26.82 -3.57
C SER A 180 4.35 -26.48 -3.41
N THR A 181 3.55 -27.50 -3.07
CA THR A 181 2.08 -27.41 -2.94
C THR A 181 1.58 -26.45 -1.88
N ASP A 182 2.46 -25.93 -1.02
CA ASP A 182 2.06 -25.21 0.19
C ASP A 182 1.69 -23.74 -0.10
N ASP A 183 2.31 -23.06 -1.09
CA ASP A 183 1.95 -21.68 -1.49
C ASP A 183 2.05 -21.38 -3.02
N PRO A 184 1.47 -22.20 -3.91
CA PRO A 184 1.64 -22.01 -5.35
C PRO A 184 0.95 -20.79 -5.98
N PRO A 185 -0.25 -20.32 -5.56
CA PRO A 185 -0.99 -19.36 -6.37
C PRO A 185 -0.39 -17.94 -6.29
N ASP A 186 0.20 -17.56 -5.16
CA ASP A 186 0.70 -16.21 -4.95
C ASP A 186 2.13 -16.06 -5.45
N THR A 187 2.95 -17.10 -5.34
CA THR A 187 4.30 -17.17 -5.92
C THR A 187 4.25 -16.99 -7.44
N LEU A 188 3.37 -17.71 -8.15
CA LEU A 188 3.21 -17.58 -9.59
C LEU A 188 2.74 -16.18 -10.01
N LYS A 189 1.86 -15.53 -9.23
CA LYS A 189 1.41 -14.16 -9.51
C LYS A 189 2.58 -13.17 -9.39
N LEU A 190 3.42 -13.33 -8.38
CA LEU A 190 4.61 -12.49 -8.19
C LEU A 190 5.63 -12.68 -9.32
N LEU A 191 5.92 -13.92 -9.70
CA LEU A 191 6.83 -14.24 -10.82
C LEU A 191 6.34 -13.59 -12.13
N ARG A 192 5.05 -13.72 -12.45
CA ARG A 192 4.45 -13.10 -13.65
C ARG A 192 4.48 -11.56 -13.63
N ARG A 193 4.61 -10.97 -12.44
CA ARG A 193 4.70 -9.51 -12.23
C ARG A 193 6.13 -9.01 -12.18
N GLY A 194 7.12 -9.86 -12.42
CA GLY A 194 8.52 -9.49 -12.60
C GLY A 194 9.42 -9.74 -11.38
N CYS A 195 8.93 -10.37 -10.32
CA CYS A 195 9.80 -10.87 -9.26
C CYS A 195 10.58 -12.10 -9.74
N THR A 196 11.83 -12.26 -9.32
CA THR A 196 12.59 -13.51 -9.50
C THR A 196 12.33 -14.47 -8.35
N MET A 197 12.62 -15.77 -8.55
CA MET A 197 12.43 -16.78 -7.52
C MET A 197 13.36 -16.54 -6.33
N GLU A 198 14.60 -16.18 -6.61
CA GLU A 198 15.63 -15.84 -5.64
C GLU A 198 15.24 -14.61 -4.81
N MET A 199 14.61 -13.60 -5.43
CA MET A 199 14.07 -12.44 -4.72
C MET A 199 12.95 -12.84 -3.75
N LEU A 200 12.06 -13.77 -4.14
CA LEU A 200 10.99 -14.26 -3.27
C LEU A 200 11.52 -15.10 -2.10
N GLN A 201 12.67 -15.74 -2.26
CA GLN A 201 13.33 -16.50 -1.19
C GLN A 201 14.08 -15.60 -0.21
N ASN A 202 14.69 -14.52 -0.71
CA ASN A 202 15.50 -13.61 0.09
C ASN A 202 14.69 -12.55 0.84
N TYR A 203 13.51 -12.20 0.32
CA TYR A 203 12.69 -11.12 0.84
C TYR A 203 11.26 -11.57 1.11
N ASP A 204 10.68 -11.08 2.20
CA ASP A 204 9.26 -11.25 2.47
C ASP A 204 8.46 -10.32 1.55
N ILE A 205 7.83 -10.92 0.54
CA ILE A 205 7.06 -10.23 -0.48
C ILE A 205 5.69 -10.86 -0.56
N SER A 206 4.66 -10.04 -0.44
CA SER A 206 3.27 -10.47 -0.63
C SER A 206 2.62 -9.74 -1.79
N TYR A 207 1.71 -10.43 -2.48
CA TYR A 207 0.88 -9.82 -3.52
C TYR A 207 -0.58 -9.80 -3.09
N ARG A 208 -1.23 -8.64 -3.23
CA ARG A 208 -2.68 -8.55 -3.16
C ARG A 208 -3.19 -7.69 -4.31
N HIS A 209 -4.20 -8.16 -5.02
CA HIS A 209 -4.75 -7.44 -6.16
C HIS A 209 -5.17 -5.99 -5.85
N SER A 210 -5.70 -5.74 -4.65
CA SER A 210 -6.17 -4.41 -4.24
C SER A 210 -5.05 -3.44 -3.84
N THR A 211 -3.87 -3.92 -3.46
CA THR A 211 -2.77 -3.08 -2.97
C THR A 211 -1.49 -3.18 -3.80
N GLY A 212 -1.41 -4.17 -4.70
CA GLY A 212 -0.21 -4.50 -5.44
C GLY A 212 0.76 -5.38 -4.65
N ILE A 213 2.03 -5.29 -5.03
CA ILE A 213 3.17 -5.96 -4.43
C ILE A 213 3.62 -5.16 -3.21
N VAL A 214 3.73 -5.85 -2.08
CA VAL A 214 4.16 -5.30 -0.79
C VAL A 214 5.42 -6.03 -0.36
N LEU A 215 6.51 -5.29 -0.22
CA LEU A 215 7.79 -5.74 0.31
C LEU A 215 7.87 -5.38 1.80
N TYR A 216 8.20 -6.36 2.65
CA TYR A 216 8.37 -6.16 4.08
C TYR A 216 9.85 -5.99 4.41
N LEU A 217 10.20 -4.87 5.05
CA LEU A 217 11.59 -4.54 5.40
C LEU A 217 11.74 -4.25 6.89
N ARG A 218 12.82 -4.73 7.49
CA ARG A 218 13.16 -4.42 8.89
C ARG A 218 13.59 -2.97 9.09
N SER A 219 14.26 -2.39 8.08
CA SER A 219 14.77 -1.02 8.07
C SER A 219 14.58 -0.35 6.71
N LEU A 220 14.31 0.96 6.72
CA LEU A 220 14.26 1.80 5.52
C LEU A 220 15.58 2.52 5.22
N ILE A 221 16.62 2.31 6.05
CA ILE A 221 17.90 3.01 5.92
C ILE A 221 18.97 2.10 5.32
N HIS A 222 18.99 0.83 5.72
CA HIS A 222 20.03 -0.10 5.34
C HIS A 222 19.44 -1.50 5.22
N LEU A 223 19.73 -2.18 4.10
CA LEU A 223 19.24 -3.53 3.81
C LEU A 223 19.65 -4.52 4.90
N TYR A 224 20.94 -4.47 5.25
CA TYR A 224 21.57 -5.27 6.29
C TYR A 224 21.66 -4.57 7.65
N ALA A 225 20.71 -3.69 7.98
CA ALA A 225 20.62 -3.26 9.38
C ALA A 225 20.29 -4.51 10.19
N SER A 226 21.33 -5.14 10.77
CA SER A 226 21.11 -6.27 11.65
C SER A 226 20.22 -5.75 12.76
N ASP A 227 19.11 -6.44 13.00
CA ASP A 227 18.42 -6.26 14.25
C ASP A 227 19.48 -6.41 15.33
N ASN A 228 19.59 -5.42 16.22
CA ASN A 228 20.48 -5.56 17.34
C ASN A 228 20.12 -6.90 18.00
N GLU A 229 21.10 -7.77 18.22
CA GLU A 229 20.95 -9.18 18.65
C GLU A 229 20.13 -9.36 19.95
N ASP A 230 19.70 -8.26 20.57
CA ASP A 230 18.92 -8.19 21.80
C ASP A 230 17.38 -8.14 21.58
N SER A 231 16.85 -8.10 20.35
CA SER A 231 15.40 -8.18 20.12
C SER A 231 14.96 -9.61 19.83
N GLU A 232 14.55 -10.33 20.88
CA GLU A 232 13.89 -11.66 20.84
C GLU A 232 12.48 -11.63 20.20
N ASP A 233 12.18 -10.60 19.40
CA ASP A 233 10.93 -10.53 18.66
C ASP A 233 11.14 -11.29 17.35
N ASP A 234 10.89 -12.60 17.38
CA ASP A 234 10.82 -13.47 16.19
C ASP A 234 9.69 -12.96 15.30
N GLY A 235 10.04 -11.91 14.55
CA GLY A 235 9.11 -10.92 14.06
C GLY A 235 8.21 -11.45 12.95
N ASP A 236 6.94 -11.62 13.30
CA ASP A 236 5.85 -11.62 12.33
C ASP A 236 6.04 -10.49 11.32
N ALA A 237 5.71 -10.72 10.05
CA ALA A 237 5.71 -9.70 8.99
C ALA A 237 4.92 -8.42 9.39
N GLU A 238 4.05 -8.55 10.38
CA GLU A 238 3.36 -7.45 11.03
C GLU A 238 4.30 -6.44 11.72
N GLY A 239 5.46 -6.83 12.23
CA GLY A 239 6.43 -5.93 12.85
C GLY A 239 7.29 -5.13 11.87
N MET A 240 7.16 -5.35 10.56
CA MET A 240 8.06 -4.75 9.55
C MET A 240 7.49 -3.48 8.90
N HIS A 241 8.38 -2.68 8.29
CA HIS A 241 7.98 -1.61 7.36
C HIS A 241 7.35 -2.23 6.12
N ARG A 242 6.35 -1.56 5.55
CA ARG A 242 5.65 -2.04 4.36
C ARG A 242 5.93 -1.11 3.20
N VAL A 243 6.57 -1.62 2.15
CA VAL A 243 6.86 -0.85 0.94
C VAL A 243 5.97 -1.33 -0.20
N TYR A 244 5.09 -0.46 -0.67
CA TYR A 244 4.15 -0.73 -1.75
C TYR A 244 4.79 -0.34 -3.08
N LEU A 245 5.09 -1.34 -3.90
CA LEU A 245 5.88 -1.20 -5.13
C LEU A 245 5.05 -0.93 -6.38
N GLY A 246 3.72 -1.05 -6.27
CA GLY A 246 2.80 -1.05 -7.42
C GLY A 246 2.39 -2.48 -7.80
N TRP A 247 2.05 -2.72 -9.06
CA TRP A 247 1.52 -4.01 -9.51
C TRP A 247 2.51 -4.83 -10.34
N SER A 248 3.58 -4.22 -10.83
CA SER A 248 4.64 -4.91 -11.59
C SER A 248 6.00 -4.32 -11.23
N ILE A 249 7.03 -5.15 -11.23
CA ILE A 249 8.42 -4.77 -10.98
C ILE A 249 9.22 -5.04 -12.26
N LYS A 250 10.20 -4.18 -12.53
CA LYS A 250 11.17 -4.38 -13.61
C LYS A 250 12.55 -4.49 -12.98
N LEU A 251 13.07 -5.71 -12.91
CA LEU A 251 14.41 -5.97 -12.43
C LEU A 251 15.43 -5.72 -13.54
N HIS A 252 16.64 -5.34 -13.13
CA HIS A 252 17.75 -5.25 -14.05
C HIS A 252 18.14 -6.66 -14.53
N PRO A 253 18.55 -6.90 -15.79
CA PRO A 253 18.88 -8.24 -16.28
C PRO A 253 20.03 -8.95 -15.55
N LEU A 254 20.83 -8.20 -14.80
CA LEU A 254 21.93 -8.73 -13.97
C LEU A 254 21.52 -8.93 -12.49
N ASP A 255 20.34 -8.46 -12.11
CA ASP A 255 19.81 -8.53 -10.75
C ASP A 255 18.97 -9.80 -10.60
N VAL A 256 19.67 -10.92 -10.36
CA VAL A 256 19.05 -12.25 -10.28
C VAL A 256 18.29 -12.43 -8.97
N ASP A 257 18.82 -11.88 -7.87
CA ASP A 257 18.30 -12.05 -6.52
C ASP A 257 17.46 -10.86 -6.01
N GLY A 258 17.35 -9.79 -6.78
CA GLY A 258 16.61 -8.59 -6.42
C GLY A 258 17.34 -7.68 -5.43
N GLU A 259 18.59 -7.98 -5.06
CA GLU A 259 19.36 -7.16 -4.12
C GLU A 259 19.64 -5.77 -4.71
N MET A 260 20.02 -5.70 -5.99
CA MET A 260 20.28 -4.40 -6.62
C MET A 260 19.00 -3.56 -6.64
N PHE A 261 17.87 -4.16 -7.01
CA PHE A 261 16.59 -3.47 -7.02
C PHE A 261 16.20 -2.93 -5.64
N VAL A 262 16.33 -3.72 -4.57
CA VAL A 262 15.97 -3.25 -3.23
C VAL A 262 16.96 -2.19 -2.73
N SER A 263 18.25 -2.32 -3.05
CA SER A 263 19.25 -1.29 -2.72
C SER A 263 18.93 0.04 -3.43
N ASP A 264 18.70 0.01 -4.73
CA ASP A 264 18.34 1.19 -5.54
C ASP A 264 17.03 1.81 -5.05
N LEU A 265 16.07 0.98 -4.63
CA LEU A 265 14.80 1.42 -4.05
C LEU A 265 14.99 2.17 -2.73
N LEU A 266 15.83 1.65 -1.83
CA LEU A 266 16.14 2.31 -0.56
C LEU A 266 16.90 3.63 -0.78
N GLU A 267 17.80 3.66 -1.77
CA GLU A 267 18.48 4.88 -2.18
C GLU A 267 17.49 5.90 -2.75
N ASP A 268 16.57 5.49 -3.64
CA ASP A 268 15.53 6.35 -4.23
C ASP A 268 14.61 6.96 -3.16
N ILE A 269 14.22 6.20 -2.13
CA ILE A 269 13.44 6.72 -0.99
C ILE A 269 14.19 7.86 -0.28
N LYS A 270 15.52 7.78 -0.21
CA LYS A 270 16.38 8.77 0.45
C LYS A 270 16.68 9.97 -0.44
N THR A 271 16.95 9.76 -1.73
CA THR A 271 17.37 10.81 -2.66
C THR A 271 16.19 11.59 -3.23
N GLU A 272 15.06 10.92 -3.50
CA GLU A 272 13.90 11.50 -4.16
C GLU A 272 12.61 11.27 -3.35
N PRO A 273 12.51 11.78 -2.11
CA PRO A 273 11.38 11.49 -1.22
C PRO A 273 10.02 11.96 -1.75
N GLU A 274 10.00 12.92 -2.69
CA GLU A 274 8.78 13.36 -3.39
C GLU A 274 8.12 12.29 -4.25
N ARG A 275 8.87 11.24 -4.64
CA ARG A 275 8.35 10.06 -5.33
C ARG A 275 7.71 9.06 -4.38
N TRP A 276 7.70 9.34 -3.08
CA TRP A 276 7.27 8.41 -2.05
C TRP A 276 6.26 9.04 -1.10
N GLN A 277 5.20 8.30 -0.79
CA GLN A 277 4.26 8.68 0.25
C GLN A 277 4.53 7.85 1.51
N LEU A 278 5.11 8.49 2.52
CA LEU A 278 5.39 7.86 3.82
C LEU A 278 4.24 8.14 4.79
N THR A 279 3.66 7.08 5.35
CA THR A 279 2.58 7.16 6.35
C THR A 279 2.94 6.30 7.56
N PRO A 280 2.93 6.84 8.78
CA PRO A 280 3.11 6.04 9.99
C PRO A 280 2.06 4.94 10.08
N ARG A 281 2.48 3.73 10.46
CA ARG A 281 1.56 2.61 10.59
C ARG A 281 0.85 2.65 11.94
N THR A 282 -0.48 2.65 11.92
CA THR A 282 -1.28 2.65 13.13
C THR A 282 -1.05 1.36 13.93
N GLY A 283 -0.74 1.48 15.21
CA GLY A 283 -0.52 0.34 16.11
C GLY A 283 0.93 -0.15 16.24
N TYR A 284 1.86 0.30 15.39
CA TYR A 284 3.25 -0.17 15.40
C TYR A 284 4.22 1.02 15.51
N LEU A 285 4.93 1.11 16.65
CA LEU A 285 5.81 2.24 16.93
C LEU A 285 7.01 2.26 15.96
N GLY A 286 7.21 3.38 15.28
CA GLY A 286 8.34 3.58 14.36
C GLY A 286 8.22 2.87 13.01
N LYS A 287 7.18 2.05 12.80
CA LYS A 287 6.95 1.36 11.53
C LYS A 287 6.17 2.25 10.56
N MET A 288 6.54 2.15 9.29
CA MET A 288 6.06 3.04 8.23
C MET A 288 5.47 2.23 7.08
N ASN A 289 4.42 2.77 6.48
CA ASN A 289 3.91 2.39 5.17
C ASN A 289 4.51 3.36 4.15
N VAL A 290 5.26 2.83 3.19
CA VAL A 290 5.96 3.60 2.15
C VAL A 290 5.36 3.24 0.81
N ARG A 291 4.69 4.18 0.14
CA ARG A 291 4.06 3.92 -1.16
C ARG A 291 4.82 4.61 -2.28
N LYS A 292 5.23 3.86 -3.30
CA LYS A 292 5.83 4.43 -4.51
C LYS A 292 4.77 5.21 -5.28
N LEU A 293 5.10 6.43 -5.68
CA LEU A 293 4.28 7.26 -6.56
C LEU A 293 4.84 7.19 -7.98
N VAL A 294 3.96 7.37 -8.97
CA VAL A 294 4.29 7.30 -10.39
C VAL A 294 4.03 8.68 -11.01
N PRO A 295 4.88 9.16 -11.93
CA PRO A 295 4.60 10.39 -12.67
C PRO A 295 3.22 10.32 -13.34
N VAL A 296 2.48 11.43 -13.36
CA VAL A 296 1.16 11.48 -14.01
C VAL A 296 1.20 11.02 -15.46
N THR A 297 2.28 11.37 -16.18
CA THR A 297 2.48 11.00 -17.58
C THR A 297 2.70 9.50 -17.82
N ALA A 298 3.07 8.75 -16.79
CA ALA A 298 3.31 7.30 -16.87
C ALA A 298 2.10 6.46 -16.44
N VAL A 299 0.99 7.10 -16.05
CA VAL A 299 -0.24 6.38 -15.72
C VAL A 299 -0.98 6.02 -17.01
N GLU A 300 -0.98 4.73 -17.32
CA GLU A 300 -1.84 4.16 -18.35
C GLU A 300 -3.15 3.69 -17.70
N GLU A 301 -4.29 4.07 -18.30
CA GLU A 301 -5.60 3.61 -17.86
C GLU A 301 -5.86 2.20 -18.39
N TYR A 302 -5.66 1.21 -17.54
CA TYR A 302 -6.08 -0.16 -17.80
C TYR A 302 -7.53 -0.34 -17.37
N ASP A 303 -8.37 -0.82 -18.28
CA ASP A 303 -9.73 -1.20 -17.94
C ASP A 303 -9.66 -2.36 -16.94
N THR A 304 -10.20 -2.18 -15.73
CA THR A 304 -9.97 -3.03 -14.55
C THR A 304 -10.68 -4.39 -14.65
N THR A 305 -10.84 -4.93 -15.85
CA THR A 305 -11.39 -6.26 -16.06
C THR A 305 -10.42 -7.28 -15.51
N ASP A 306 -10.83 -7.84 -14.37
CA ASP A 306 -10.31 -8.91 -13.51
C ASP A 306 -9.84 -10.15 -14.30
N SER A 307 -8.89 -9.94 -15.19
CA SER A 307 -8.43 -10.89 -16.20
C SER A 307 -7.52 -11.98 -15.62
N GLU A 308 -7.31 -11.97 -14.30
CA GLU A 308 -6.70 -13.10 -13.59
C GLU A 308 -7.60 -14.36 -13.60
N LEU A 309 -8.89 -14.22 -13.96
CA LEU A 309 -9.79 -15.35 -14.21
C LEU A 309 -9.45 -16.20 -15.46
N TRP A 310 -8.60 -15.73 -16.37
CA TRP A 310 -8.32 -16.45 -17.62
C TRP A 310 -7.26 -17.56 -17.50
N ALA A 311 -6.43 -17.57 -16.45
CA ALA A 311 -5.31 -18.51 -16.36
C ALA A 311 -5.66 -19.88 -15.76
N GLY A 312 -6.94 -20.14 -15.44
CA GLY A 312 -7.35 -21.35 -14.70
C GLY A 312 -8.40 -22.24 -15.37
N THR A 313 -8.77 -22.04 -16.64
CA THR A 313 -9.91 -22.77 -17.25
C THR A 313 -9.62 -23.55 -18.54
N GLU A 314 -8.37 -23.64 -19.03
CA GLU A 314 -8.06 -24.37 -20.28
C GLU A 314 -7.46 -25.77 -20.08
N ASP A 315 -7.88 -26.52 -19.04
CA ASP A 315 -7.65 -27.97 -18.97
C ASP A 315 -8.88 -28.70 -18.37
N LEU A 316 -9.87 -28.96 -19.22
CA LEU A 316 -10.90 -29.99 -19.04
C LEU A 316 -11.29 -30.62 -20.38
#